data_AF-A0A955TUV1-F1
#
_entry.id   AF-A0A955TUV1-F1
#
_cell.length_a   1.000
_cell.length_b   1.000
_cell.length_c   1.000
_cell.angle_alpha   90.00
_cell.angle_beta   90.00
_cell.angle_gamma   90.00
#
_symmetry.space_group_name_H-M   'P 1'
#
loop_
_entity.id
_entity.type
_entity.pdbx_description
1 polymer ?
#
loop_
_entity_poly.entity_id
_entity_poly.type
_entity_poly.pdbx_seq_one_letter_code
_entity_poly.pdbx_strand_id
1 'polypeptide(L)'
;NARSNHDLFETMRRLDEFNRDYFFVFAHVEAENGLWGGLSGGRIQEFATNESFRQRCLAFQKVRTRATREKVKNWLVDWYPAEVEGSDGKNLNEIGQGNRCYLKIGDFTFEAVKYALLDYPNRVSAEPEKHDASHIISAAFEGGVLDGKTIHFSPGLNTLIGIRGSGKSSILEAIRYVLDIPFGEKSLDTKYKESLIGHVLGSGGKMTVHALDCRGQRYEIRRIYKERPDVYVDGVLQPGVSIRETILKKPIYFGQKDLSSTGEGFEKDLVEKLVWEKLADIRTRIDAQRQKVSEAVTQLKKLSTTEEKKKEFEGKKQDAEFRLKFYKEHGVEEKLQKQVDFDADSRKCSQV
;
A
#
# COMPACT_ATOMS: atom_id res chain seq x y z
N ASN A 1 -46.70 -27.75 13.45
CA ASN A 1 -46.03 -29.07 13.61
C ASN A 1 -46.90 -30.27 13.20
N ALA A 2 -47.48 -30.29 12.01
CA ALA A 2 -48.37 -31.40 11.59
C ALA A 2 -47.77 -32.36 10.54
N ARG A 3 -46.48 -32.22 10.19
CA ARG A 3 -45.83 -32.99 9.11
C ARG A 3 -44.47 -33.61 9.48
N SER A 4 -44.00 -33.43 10.70
CA SER A 4 -42.74 -34.00 11.20
C SER A 4 -43.05 -34.88 12.41
N ASN A 5 -42.38 -36.03 12.49
CA ASN A 5 -42.49 -36.96 13.63
C ASN A 5 -41.72 -36.47 14.87
N HIS A 6 -40.94 -35.40 14.73
CA HIS A 6 -40.06 -34.88 15.76
C HIS A 6 -40.32 -33.40 15.98
N ASP A 7 -40.32 -32.99 17.26
CA ASP A 7 -40.18 -31.58 17.61
C ASP A 7 -38.71 -31.12 17.44
N LEU A 8 -38.45 -29.85 17.71
CA LEU A 8 -37.13 -29.25 17.45
C LEU A 8 -36.03 -29.84 18.35
N PHE A 9 -36.34 -30.11 19.62
CA PHE A 9 -35.36 -30.68 20.56
C PHE A 9 -35.08 -32.15 20.26
N GLU A 10 -36.11 -32.92 19.88
CA GLU A 10 -35.95 -34.27 19.36
C GLU A 10 -35.12 -34.27 18.08
N THR A 11 -35.38 -33.33 17.17
CA THR A 11 -34.60 -33.19 15.93
C THR A 11 -33.12 -32.92 16.23
N MET A 12 -32.81 -32.03 17.17
CA MET A 12 -31.44 -31.78 17.62
C MET A 12 -30.77 -33.04 18.17
N ARG A 13 -31.47 -33.77 19.05
CA ARG A 13 -30.92 -35.01 19.61
C ARG A 13 -30.64 -36.05 18.54
N ARG A 14 -31.54 -36.21 17.57
CA ARG A 14 -31.34 -37.09 16.41
C ARG A 14 -30.16 -36.64 15.54
N LEU A 15 -29.99 -35.34 15.31
CA LEU A 15 -28.85 -34.82 14.56
C LEU A 15 -27.53 -35.05 15.29
N ASP A 16 -27.52 -34.96 16.61
CA ASP A 16 -26.36 -35.25 17.45
C ASP A 16 -25.93 -36.73 17.35
N GLU A 17 -26.88 -37.67 17.20
CA GLU A 17 -26.60 -39.11 16.99
C GLU A 17 -25.77 -39.38 15.73
N PHE A 18 -25.83 -38.52 14.70
CA PHE A 18 -25.04 -38.67 13.48
C PHE A 18 -23.56 -38.33 13.67
N ASN A 19 -23.15 -37.74 14.79
CA ASN A 19 -21.79 -37.30 15.07
C ASN A 19 -21.18 -36.43 13.95
N ARG A 20 -22.00 -35.55 13.36
CA ARG A 20 -21.58 -34.57 12.35
C ARG A 20 -21.89 -33.17 12.84
N ASP A 21 -21.07 -32.20 12.44
CA ASP A 21 -21.36 -30.80 12.73
C ASP A 21 -22.56 -30.32 11.89
N TYR A 22 -23.41 -29.50 12.51
CA TYR A 22 -24.58 -28.90 11.88
C TYR A 22 -24.97 -27.61 12.58
N PHE A 23 -25.74 -26.78 11.88
CA PHE A 23 -26.42 -25.64 12.45
C PHE A 23 -27.78 -25.44 11.76
N PHE A 24 -28.67 -24.71 12.41
CA PHE A 24 -29.97 -24.34 11.87
C PHE A 24 -29.94 -22.96 11.24
N VAL A 25 -30.56 -22.90 10.07
CA VAL A 25 -31.08 -21.68 9.46
C VAL A 25 -32.58 -21.85 9.36
N PHE A 26 -33.36 -21.08 10.13
CA PHE A 26 -34.81 -21.20 10.05
C PHE A 26 -35.32 -20.45 8.83
N ALA A 27 -35.93 -21.18 7.91
CA ALA A 27 -36.50 -20.63 6.69
C ALA A 27 -37.76 -19.81 6.97
N HIS A 28 -37.94 -18.70 6.23
CA HIS A 28 -39.14 -17.85 6.22
C HIS A 28 -39.74 -17.61 7.62
N VAL A 29 -38.94 -17.09 8.57
CA VAL A 29 -39.32 -17.08 9.99
C VAL A 29 -40.63 -16.34 10.29
N GLU A 30 -40.97 -15.32 9.49
CA GLU A 30 -42.20 -14.53 9.63
C GLU A 30 -43.46 -15.18 9.02
N ALA A 31 -43.33 -16.26 8.23
CA ALA A 31 -44.48 -16.93 7.61
C ALA A 31 -45.35 -17.62 8.68
N GLU A 32 -46.63 -17.88 8.37
CA GLU A 32 -47.58 -18.55 9.30
C GLU A 32 -47.08 -19.91 9.79
N ASN A 33 -46.33 -20.63 8.94
CA ASN A 33 -45.69 -21.89 9.26
C ASN A 33 -44.20 -21.75 9.63
N GLY A 34 -43.68 -20.52 9.66
CA GLY A 34 -42.33 -20.17 10.07
C GLY A 34 -42.18 -20.15 11.59
N LEU A 35 -40.95 -20.04 12.07
CA LEU A 35 -40.63 -20.10 13.50
C LEU A 35 -41.37 -19.02 14.31
N TRP A 36 -41.46 -17.79 13.81
CA TRP A 36 -42.06 -16.66 14.54
C TRP A 36 -43.57 -16.55 14.31
N GLY A 37 -44.06 -16.92 13.13
CA GLY A 37 -45.51 -16.89 12.82
C GLY A 37 -46.26 -18.11 13.37
N GLY A 38 -45.60 -19.28 13.43
CA GLY A 38 -46.22 -20.54 13.85
C GLY A 38 -46.09 -20.87 15.34
N LEU A 39 -45.28 -20.13 16.10
CA LEU A 39 -45.06 -20.35 17.53
C LEU A 39 -45.44 -19.14 18.38
N SER A 40 -45.92 -19.40 19.59
CA SER A 40 -46.17 -18.35 20.59
C SER A 40 -44.85 -17.84 21.19
N GLY A 41 -44.89 -16.60 21.70
CA GLY A 41 -43.72 -15.96 22.32
C GLY A 41 -43.12 -16.77 23.48
N GLY A 42 -43.96 -17.38 24.32
CA GLY A 42 -43.50 -18.21 25.43
C GLY A 42 -42.67 -19.42 24.97
N ARG A 43 -43.03 -20.05 23.85
CA ARG A 43 -42.26 -21.18 23.31
C ARG A 43 -40.94 -20.74 22.68
N ILE A 44 -40.90 -19.55 22.07
CA ILE A 44 -39.65 -18.96 21.57
C ILE A 44 -38.72 -18.60 22.72
N GLN A 45 -39.25 -18.08 23.84
CA GLN A 45 -38.47 -17.82 25.05
C GLN A 45 -37.91 -19.11 25.66
N GLU A 46 -38.67 -20.21 25.67
CA GLU A 46 -38.19 -21.53 26.11
C GLU A 46 -37.02 -22.03 25.24
N PHE A 47 -37.07 -21.82 23.93
CA PHE A 47 -35.92 -22.12 23.07
C PHE A 47 -34.72 -21.22 23.37
N ALA A 48 -34.96 -19.95 23.67
CA ALA A 48 -33.90 -18.99 24.00
C ALA A 48 -33.16 -19.33 25.31
N THR A 49 -33.79 -20.01 26.28
CA THR A 49 -33.11 -20.44 27.51
C THR A 49 -32.26 -21.70 27.31
N ASN A 50 -32.49 -22.45 26.23
CA ASN A 50 -31.73 -23.66 25.93
C ASN A 50 -30.39 -23.33 25.26
N GLU A 51 -29.28 -23.63 25.95
CA GLU A 51 -27.94 -23.34 25.46
C GLU A 51 -27.60 -24.09 24.16
N SER A 52 -27.96 -25.37 24.06
CA SER A 52 -27.72 -26.16 22.85
C SER A 52 -28.45 -25.58 21.63
N PHE A 53 -29.66 -25.04 21.83
CA PHE A 53 -30.38 -24.35 20.76
C PHE A 53 -29.66 -23.07 20.33
N ARG A 54 -29.26 -22.23 21.28
CA ARG A 54 -28.53 -20.98 21.00
C ARG A 54 -27.22 -21.22 20.23
N GLN A 55 -26.47 -22.25 20.59
CA GLN A 55 -25.21 -22.60 19.94
C GLN A 55 -25.40 -23.14 18.52
N ARG A 56 -26.56 -23.73 18.21
CA ARG A 56 -26.82 -24.37 16.93
C ARG A 56 -27.70 -23.55 15.99
N CYS A 57 -28.53 -22.64 16.48
CA CYS A 57 -29.32 -21.74 15.65
C CYS A 57 -28.47 -20.54 15.22
N LEU A 58 -28.03 -20.52 13.97
CA LEU A 58 -27.08 -19.51 13.51
C LEU A 58 -27.68 -18.46 12.58
N ALA A 59 -28.85 -18.71 11.99
CA ALA A 59 -29.51 -17.68 11.20
C ALA A 59 -31.05 -17.78 11.13
N PHE A 60 -31.67 -16.63 10.91
CA PHE A 60 -33.06 -16.47 10.54
C PHE A 60 -33.18 -15.97 9.11
N GLN A 61 -33.92 -16.69 8.29
CA GLN A 61 -34.11 -16.35 6.88
C GLN A 61 -35.34 -15.48 6.67
N LYS A 62 -35.19 -14.47 5.80
CA LYS A 62 -36.27 -13.57 5.35
C LYS A 62 -36.94 -12.78 6.48
N VAL A 63 -36.14 -12.18 7.36
CA VAL A 63 -36.63 -11.15 8.29
C VAL A 63 -36.92 -9.87 7.51
N ARG A 64 -38.11 -9.30 7.68
CA ARG A 64 -38.61 -8.15 6.91
C ARG A 64 -39.20 -7.06 7.80
N THR A 65 -39.88 -7.46 8.85
CA THR A 65 -40.72 -6.56 9.63
C THR A 65 -39.97 -6.09 10.87
N ARG A 66 -39.65 -4.78 10.93
CA ARG A 66 -38.95 -4.18 12.09
C ARG A 66 -39.67 -4.45 13.42
N ALA A 67 -40.99 -4.28 13.46
CA ALA A 67 -41.76 -4.51 14.69
C ALA A 67 -41.65 -5.98 15.18
N THR A 68 -41.73 -6.95 14.26
CA THR A 68 -41.57 -8.37 14.57
C THR A 68 -40.15 -8.69 15.02
N ARG A 69 -39.14 -8.13 14.34
CA ARG A 69 -37.73 -8.24 14.76
C ARG A 69 -37.52 -7.77 16.19
N GLU A 70 -37.98 -6.57 16.54
CA GLU A 70 -37.82 -6.02 17.90
C GLU A 70 -38.58 -6.87 18.94
N LYS A 71 -39.78 -7.34 18.60
CA LYS A 71 -40.56 -8.25 19.46
C LYS A 71 -39.81 -9.55 19.75
N VAL A 72 -39.18 -10.15 18.74
CA VAL A 72 -38.41 -11.40 18.90
C VAL A 72 -37.09 -11.14 19.62
N LYS A 73 -36.40 -10.03 19.36
CA LYS A 73 -35.21 -9.65 20.14
C LYS A 73 -35.54 -9.55 21.64
N ASN A 74 -36.68 -8.97 22.00
CA ASN A 74 -37.12 -8.93 23.40
C ASN A 74 -37.39 -10.32 24.00
N TRP A 75 -37.76 -11.30 23.18
CA TRP A 75 -37.93 -12.68 23.63
C TRP A 75 -36.61 -13.44 23.76
N LEU A 76 -35.65 -13.17 22.89
CA LEU A 76 -34.36 -13.85 22.87
C LEU A 76 -33.30 -13.18 23.78
N VAL A 77 -33.59 -11.97 24.26
CA VAL A 77 -32.80 -11.19 25.23
C VAL A 77 -31.35 -10.99 24.77
N ASP A 78 -30.39 -11.71 25.35
CA ASP A 78 -28.95 -11.53 25.14
C ASP A 78 -28.41 -12.31 23.92
N TRP A 79 -29.28 -12.83 23.07
CA TRP A 79 -28.91 -13.63 21.93
C TRP A 79 -29.80 -13.35 20.73
N TYR A 80 -29.20 -13.17 19.56
CA TYR A 80 -29.92 -13.05 18.30
C TYR A 80 -29.01 -13.54 17.16
N PRO A 81 -29.45 -14.51 16.33
CA PRO A 81 -28.63 -15.06 15.25
C PRO A 81 -28.60 -14.15 14.02
N ALA A 82 -27.79 -14.52 13.03
CA ALA A 82 -27.67 -13.76 11.78
C ALA A 82 -29.00 -13.64 11.03
N GLU A 83 -29.21 -12.55 10.30
CA GLU A 83 -30.31 -12.45 9.33
C GLU A 83 -29.77 -12.76 7.94
N VAL A 84 -30.37 -13.74 7.26
CA VAL A 84 -29.90 -14.21 5.95
C VAL A 84 -31.01 -14.23 4.93
N GLU A 85 -30.60 -14.33 3.67
CA GLU A 85 -31.48 -14.40 2.52
C GLU A 85 -31.33 -15.72 1.78
N GLY A 86 -32.32 -16.04 0.96
CA GLY A 86 -32.22 -17.15 0.01
C GLY A 86 -33.42 -17.17 -0.93
N SER A 87 -33.19 -17.73 -2.12
CA SER A 87 -34.18 -17.72 -3.19
C SER A 87 -35.37 -18.65 -2.92
N ASP A 88 -35.17 -19.71 -2.13
CA ASP A 88 -36.16 -20.79 -1.95
C ASP A 88 -36.61 -21.37 -3.31
N GLY A 89 -35.66 -21.49 -4.23
CA GLY A 89 -35.93 -21.88 -5.61
C GLY A 89 -36.37 -23.33 -5.73
N LYS A 90 -37.48 -23.57 -6.42
CA LYS A 90 -38.06 -24.88 -6.72
C LYS A 90 -37.68 -25.40 -8.10
N ASN A 91 -37.07 -24.55 -8.93
CA ASN A 91 -36.53 -24.88 -10.24
C ASN A 91 -35.26 -24.06 -10.53
N LEU A 92 -34.54 -24.43 -11.59
CA LEU A 92 -33.25 -23.83 -11.96
C LEU A 92 -33.34 -22.31 -12.21
N ASN A 93 -34.46 -21.86 -12.78
CA ASN A 93 -34.65 -20.45 -13.13
C ASN A 93 -34.79 -19.56 -11.88
N GLU A 94 -35.20 -20.13 -10.75
CA GLU A 94 -35.40 -19.42 -9.48
C GLU A 94 -34.09 -19.27 -8.67
N ILE A 95 -32.99 -19.89 -9.09
CA ILE A 95 -31.70 -19.73 -8.39
C ILE A 95 -31.22 -18.28 -8.48
N GLY A 96 -30.89 -17.71 -7.31
CA GLY A 96 -30.39 -16.34 -7.23
C GLY A 96 -31.44 -15.25 -7.43
N GLN A 97 -32.72 -15.62 -7.56
CA GLN A 97 -33.84 -14.68 -7.52
C GLN A 97 -34.12 -14.21 -6.08
N GLY A 98 -34.56 -12.95 -5.95
CA GLY A 98 -34.87 -12.33 -4.67
C GLY A 98 -33.69 -11.58 -4.04
N ASN A 99 -33.85 -11.23 -2.75
CA ASN A 99 -32.82 -10.56 -1.98
C ASN A 99 -31.60 -11.46 -1.79
N ARG A 100 -30.43 -10.83 -1.63
CA ARG A 100 -29.15 -11.51 -1.45
C ARG A 100 -28.53 -11.10 -0.11
N CYS A 101 -27.75 -12.01 0.44
CA CYS A 101 -26.83 -11.73 1.51
C CYS A 101 -25.45 -12.27 1.13
N TYR A 102 -24.41 -11.64 1.66
CA TYR A 102 -23.02 -11.97 1.39
C TYR A 102 -22.38 -12.41 2.70
N LEU A 103 -21.68 -13.54 2.65
CA LEU A 103 -20.93 -14.10 3.77
C LEU A 103 -19.44 -13.92 3.51
N LYS A 104 -18.74 -13.26 4.43
CA LYS A 104 -17.29 -13.12 4.38
C LYS A 104 -16.62 -14.35 4.99
N ILE A 105 -16.32 -15.31 4.12
CA ILE A 105 -15.64 -16.57 4.47
C ILE A 105 -14.15 -16.50 4.15
N GLY A 106 -13.33 -17.13 5.00
CA GLY A 106 -11.88 -17.21 4.80
C GLY A 106 -11.44 -18.42 3.97
N ASP A 107 -12.33 -19.40 3.80
CA ASP A 107 -12.12 -20.62 3.03
C ASP A 107 -13.47 -21.19 2.56
N PHE A 108 -13.48 -22.07 1.57
CA PHE A 108 -14.68 -22.69 1.02
C PHE A 108 -15.08 -23.95 1.81
N THR A 109 -15.20 -23.81 3.13
CA THR A 109 -15.51 -24.90 4.07
C THR A 109 -16.78 -24.63 4.87
N PHE A 110 -17.38 -25.69 5.42
CA PHE A 110 -18.58 -25.60 6.25
C PHE A 110 -18.31 -24.78 7.53
N GLU A 111 -17.15 -24.96 8.13
CA GLU A 111 -16.68 -24.27 9.33
C GLU A 111 -16.53 -22.77 9.10
N ALA A 112 -16.06 -22.36 7.91
CA ALA A 112 -15.94 -20.95 7.54
C ALA A 112 -17.32 -20.27 7.45
N VAL A 113 -18.32 -20.97 6.90
CA VAL A 113 -19.71 -20.48 6.87
C VAL A 113 -20.28 -20.37 8.28
N LYS A 114 -20.11 -21.41 9.10
CA LYS A 114 -20.53 -21.42 10.51
C LYS A 114 -19.94 -20.24 11.28
N TYR A 115 -18.65 -20.00 11.12
CA TYR A 115 -17.95 -18.89 11.75
C TYR A 115 -18.45 -17.52 11.27
N ALA A 116 -18.75 -17.38 9.96
CA ALA A 116 -19.32 -16.15 9.42
C ALA A 116 -20.70 -15.84 10.02
N LEU A 117 -21.52 -16.85 10.29
CA LEU A 117 -22.84 -16.67 10.92
C LEU A 117 -22.73 -16.41 12.43
N LEU A 118 -21.70 -16.92 13.10
CA LEU A 118 -21.44 -16.61 14.52
C LEU A 118 -20.99 -15.15 14.71
N ASP A 119 -20.10 -14.66 13.85
CA ASP A 119 -19.61 -13.27 13.84
C ASP A 119 -20.36 -12.44 12.79
N TYR A 120 -21.68 -12.62 12.73
CA TYR A 120 -22.51 -11.99 11.71
C TYR A 120 -22.44 -10.46 11.65
N PRO A 121 -22.23 -9.70 12.75
CA PRO A 121 -22.14 -8.25 12.66
C PRO A 121 -20.97 -7.78 11.77
N ASN A 122 -19.92 -8.58 11.64
CA ASN A 122 -18.72 -8.25 10.87
C ASN A 122 -18.59 -9.04 9.57
N ARG A 123 -19.37 -10.12 9.40
CA ARG A 123 -19.20 -11.09 8.30
C ARG A 123 -20.43 -11.34 7.46
N VAL A 124 -21.61 -10.86 7.85
CA VAL A 124 -22.83 -10.97 7.07
C VAL A 124 -23.29 -9.58 6.65
N SER A 125 -23.52 -9.39 5.35
CA SER A 125 -23.98 -8.11 4.81
C SER A 125 -25.04 -8.32 3.73
N ALA A 126 -25.95 -7.35 3.57
CA ALA A 126 -26.91 -7.34 2.46
C ALA A 126 -26.25 -6.93 1.13
N GLU A 127 -25.17 -6.15 1.21
CA GLU A 127 -24.40 -5.70 0.05
C GLU A 127 -22.98 -6.27 0.08
N PRO A 128 -22.36 -6.51 -1.08
CA PRO A 128 -20.97 -6.93 -1.13
C PRO A 128 -20.07 -5.82 -0.57
N GLU A 129 -19.00 -6.22 0.12
CA GLU A 129 -18.01 -5.27 0.63
C GLU A 129 -17.38 -4.50 -0.54
N LYS A 130 -17.47 -3.17 -0.49
CA LYS A 130 -16.85 -2.29 -1.49
C LYS A 130 -15.43 -1.99 -1.03
N HIS A 131 -14.46 -2.27 -1.90
CA HIS A 131 -13.06 -1.95 -1.66
C HIS A 131 -12.71 -0.69 -2.45
N ASP A 132 -12.75 0.46 -1.79
CA ASP A 132 -12.46 1.77 -2.41
C ASP A 132 -10.95 2.02 -2.61
N ALA A 133 -10.11 1.19 -1.98
CA ALA A 133 -8.67 1.28 -2.07
C ALA A 133 -8.09 0.39 -3.17
N SER A 134 -7.04 0.89 -3.82
CA SER A 134 -6.24 0.09 -4.74
C SER A 134 -5.58 -1.09 -4.00
N HIS A 135 -5.59 -2.27 -4.58
CA HIS A 135 -5.04 -3.47 -3.96
C HIS A 135 -4.46 -4.43 -4.99
N ILE A 136 -3.58 -5.32 -4.52
CA ILE A 136 -3.03 -6.41 -5.33
C ILE A 136 -4.03 -7.56 -5.34
N ILE A 137 -4.32 -8.10 -6.51
CA ILE A 137 -5.18 -9.28 -6.71
C ILE A 137 -4.34 -10.55 -6.65
N SER A 138 -3.21 -10.57 -7.35
CA SER A 138 -2.35 -11.75 -7.42
C SER A 138 -0.93 -11.44 -7.84
N ALA A 139 -0.03 -12.36 -7.51
CA ALA A 139 1.37 -12.39 -7.93
C ALA A 139 1.69 -13.75 -8.54
N ALA A 140 2.03 -13.77 -9.82
CA ALA A 140 2.45 -14.96 -10.56
C ALA A 140 3.95 -14.92 -10.82
N PHE A 141 4.61 -16.07 -10.67
CA PHE A 141 6.05 -16.24 -10.81
C PHE A 141 6.36 -17.17 -11.98
N GLU A 142 7.24 -16.73 -12.86
CA GLU A 142 7.75 -17.50 -14.00
C GLU A 142 9.29 -17.54 -13.90
N GLY A 143 9.84 -18.73 -13.72
CA GLY A 143 11.26 -18.95 -13.44
C GLY A 143 11.63 -18.91 -11.94
N GLY A 144 12.84 -19.41 -11.65
CA GLY A 144 13.40 -19.44 -10.31
C GLY A 144 12.72 -20.47 -9.38
N VAL A 145 12.67 -20.16 -8.08
CA VAL A 145 12.23 -21.13 -7.04
C VAL A 145 10.71 -21.25 -6.98
N LEU A 146 9.98 -20.21 -7.36
CA LEU A 146 8.51 -20.17 -7.31
C LEU A 146 7.87 -20.37 -8.69
N ASP A 147 8.60 -20.93 -9.64
CA ASP A 147 8.13 -21.11 -11.02
C ASP A 147 6.75 -21.78 -11.11
N GLY A 148 5.88 -21.22 -11.93
CA GLY A 148 4.50 -21.67 -12.15
C GLY A 148 3.56 -21.45 -10.96
N LYS A 149 3.99 -20.78 -9.88
CA LYS A 149 3.13 -20.47 -8.73
C LYS A 149 2.44 -19.13 -8.90
N THR A 150 1.17 -19.09 -8.55
CA THR A 150 0.38 -17.87 -8.42
C THR A 150 -0.15 -17.77 -7.00
N ILE A 151 0.06 -16.63 -6.37
CA ILE A 151 -0.47 -16.30 -5.04
C ILE A 151 -1.59 -15.30 -5.24
N HIS A 152 -2.79 -15.63 -4.77
CA HIS A 152 -3.94 -14.73 -4.75
C HIS A 152 -4.01 -14.02 -3.41
N PHE A 153 -4.33 -12.73 -3.43
CA PHE A 153 -4.44 -11.88 -2.25
C PHE A 153 -5.88 -11.46 -2.03
N SER A 154 -6.26 -11.38 -0.76
CA SER A 154 -7.48 -10.69 -0.33
C SER A 154 -7.29 -9.18 -0.50
N PRO A 155 -8.33 -8.41 -0.85
CA PRO A 155 -8.29 -6.94 -0.81
C PRO A 155 -8.02 -6.37 0.60
N GLY A 156 -8.22 -7.18 1.64
CA GLY A 156 -7.94 -6.82 3.04
C GLY A 156 -6.54 -7.20 3.52
N LEU A 157 -6.45 -7.61 4.78
CA LEU A 157 -5.20 -8.07 5.38
C LEU A 157 -4.80 -9.44 4.83
N ASN A 158 -3.56 -9.55 4.37
CA ASN A 158 -2.93 -10.82 3.98
C ASN A 158 -1.82 -11.14 4.97
N THR A 159 -1.75 -12.38 5.45
CA THR A 159 -0.73 -12.82 6.41
C THR A 159 -0.07 -14.09 5.90
N LEU A 160 1.24 -14.02 5.65
CA LEU A 160 2.05 -15.18 5.26
C LEU A 160 2.68 -15.80 6.51
N ILE A 161 2.27 -17.04 6.85
CA ILE A 161 2.73 -17.77 8.04
C ILE A 161 3.57 -18.98 7.62
N GLY A 162 4.61 -19.31 8.39
CA GLY A 162 5.41 -20.51 8.17
C GLY A 162 6.72 -20.50 8.96
N ILE A 163 7.47 -21.59 8.89
CA ILE A 163 8.76 -21.74 9.58
C ILE A 163 9.84 -20.78 9.04
N ARG A 164 10.94 -20.59 9.77
CA ARG A 164 12.09 -19.81 9.29
C ARG A 164 12.63 -20.42 7.99
N GLY A 165 12.97 -19.58 7.02
CA GLY A 165 13.48 -20.02 5.72
C GLY A 165 12.41 -20.42 4.70
N SER A 166 11.12 -20.39 5.05
CA SER A 166 10.02 -20.78 4.15
C SER A 166 9.72 -19.79 3.00
N GLY A 167 10.58 -18.81 2.74
CA GLY A 167 10.42 -17.85 1.62
C GLY A 167 9.45 -16.68 1.81
N LYS A 168 8.87 -16.47 3.01
CA LYS A 168 7.93 -15.35 3.28
C LYS A 168 8.50 -13.97 2.92
N SER A 169 9.69 -13.66 3.44
CA SER A 169 10.37 -12.39 3.13
C SER A 169 10.69 -12.28 1.64
N SER A 170 10.99 -13.39 0.99
CA SER A 170 11.31 -13.44 -0.43
C SER A 170 10.11 -13.06 -1.30
N ILE A 171 8.90 -13.52 -0.96
CA ILE A 171 7.65 -13.12 -1.65
C ILE A 171 7.41 -11.62 -1.47
N LEU A 172 7.57 -11.11 -0.25
CA LEU A 172 7.37 -9.69 0.05
C LEU A 172 8.36 -8.80 -0.71
N GLU A 173 9.64 -9.18 -0.76
CA GLU A 173 10.68 -8.49 -1.52
C GLU A 173 10.43 -8.55 -3.03
N ALA A 174 9.94 -9.69 -3.55
CA ALA A 174 9.59 -9.82 -4.96
C ALA A 174 8.43 -8.89 -5.37
N ILE A 175 7.39 -8.77 -4.53
CA ILE A 175 6.31 -7.80 -4.73
C ILE A 175 6.86 -6.37 -4.74
N ARG A 176 7.67 -5.99 -3.74
CA ARG A 176 8.34 -4.68 -3.69
C ARG A 176 9.12 -4.41 -4.98
N TYR A 177 9.87 -5.41 -5.45
CA TYR A 177 10.67 -5.32 -6.66
C TYR A 177 9.80 -5.10 -7.90
N VAL A 178 8.73 -5.87 -8.13
CA VAL A 178 7.85 -5.67 -9.30
C VAL A 178 7.16 -4.32 -9.28
N LEU A 179 6.75 -3.85 -8.10
CA LEU A 179 6.08 -2.56 -7.93
C LEU A 179 7.02 -1.35 -8.03
N ASP A 180 8.31 -1.59 -8.27
CA ASP A 180 9.36 -0.58 -8.35
C ASP A 180 9.40 0.33 -7.12
N ILE A 181 9.21 -0.27 -5.95
CA ILE A 181 9.29 0.43 -4.68
C ILE A 181 10.77 0.49 -4.27
N PRO A 182 11.38 1.69 -4.18
CA PRO A 182 12.77 1.84 -3.77
C PRO A 182 12.93 1.49 -2.28
N PHE A 183 14.15 1.15 -1.89
CA PHE A 183 14.50 1.06 -0.48
C PHE A 183 14.46 2.45 0.17
N GLY A 184 14.04 2.52 1.44
CA GLY A 184 14.16 3.75 2.23
C GLY A 184 15.62 4.09 2.53
N GLU A 185 15.90 5.33 2.94
CA GLU A 185 17.27 5.84 3.14
C GLU A 185 18.06 5.01 4.17
N LYS A 186 17.35 4.41 5.14
CA LYS A 186 17.94 3.59 6.21
C LYS A 186 17.56 2.11 6.12
N SER A 187 17.17 1.63 4.95
CA SER A 187 16.83 0.22 4.80
C SER A 187 18.05 -0.65 5.13
N LEU A 188 17.88 -1.54 6.10
CA LEU A 188 18.96 -2.45 6.50
C LEU A 188 19.07 -3.58 5.47
N ASP A 189 20.28 -4.15 5.37
CA ASP A 189 20.53 -5.38 4.63
C ASP A 189 20.12 -5.29 3.12
N THR A 190 20.25 -4.13 2.47
CA THR A 190 19.88 -3.94 1.05
C THR A 190 20.49 -4.96 0.11
N LYS A 191 21.79 -5.26 0.26
CA LYS A 191 22.48 -6.29 -0.53
C LYS A 191 21.82 -7.68 -0.40
N TYR A 192 21.36 -8.03 0.81
CA TYR A 192 20.65 -9.28 1.05
C TYR A 192 19.24 -9.25 0.43
N LYS A 193 18.52 -8.14 0.54
CA LYS A 193 17.20 -7.95 -0.08
C LYS A 193 17.27 -8.03 -1.61
N GLU A 194 18.32 -7.50 -2.21
CA GLU A 194 18.57 -7.60 -3.66
C GLU A 194 18.96 -9.02 -4.09
N SER A 195 19.81 -9.71 -3.31
CA SER A 195 20.19 -11.09 -3.63
C SER A 195 19.00 -12.05 -3.55
N LEU A 196 18.07 -11.82 -2.62
CA LEU A 196 16.81 -12.57 -2.53
C LEU A 196 16.03 -12.55 -3.85
N ILE A 197 15.97 -11.43 -4.55
CA ILE A 197 15.27 -11.35 -5.85
C ILE A 197 15.93 -12.26 -6.88
N GLY A 198 17.26 -12.28 -6.93
CA GLY A 198 18.01 -13.16 -7.81
C GLY A 198 17.75 -14.63 -7.51
N HIS A 199 17.58 -15.01 -6.25
CA HIS A 199 17.20 -16.37 -5.87
C HIS A 199 15.75 -16.72 -6.21
N VAL A 200 14.82 -15.78 -6.03
CA VAL A 200 13.38 -16.02 -6.28
C VAL A 200 13.08 -16.17 -7.76
N LEU A 201 13.57 -15.25 -8.59
CA LEU A 201 13.27 -15.20 -10.02
C LEU A 201 14.28 -15.99 -10.86
N GLY A 202 15.54 -16.09 -10.42
CA GLY A 202 16.59 -16.70 -11.22
C GLY A 202 16.94 -15.90 -12.48
N SER A 203 17.76 -16.49 -13.35
CA SER A 203 18.16 -15.86 -14.61
C SER A 203 16.99 -15.85 -15.60
N GLY A 204 16.62 -14.67 -16.10
CA GLY A 204 15.50 -14.50 -17.03
C GLY A 204 14.11 -14.69 -16.41
N GLY A 205 14.01 -14.87 -15.09
CA GLY A 205 12.72 -14.98 -14.42
C GLY A 205 11.91 -13.70 -14.49
N LYS A 206 10.60 -13.86 -14.47
CA LYS A 206 9.59 -12.80 -14.59
C LYS A 206 8.58 -12.97 -13.48
N MET A 207 8.13 -11.84 -12.94
CA MET A 207 6.98 -11.82 -12.04
C MET A 207 5.93 -10.88 -12.58
N THR A 208 4.68 -11.31 -12.48
CA THR A 208 3.49 -10.60 -12.94
C THR A 208 2.60 -10.31 -11.74
N VAL A 209 2.30 -9.05 -11.50
CA VAL A 209 1.39 -8.60 -10.44
C VAL A 209 0.13 -8.04 -11.08
N HIS A 210 -1.01 -8.62 -10.73
CA HIS A 210 -2.31 -8.06 -11.10
C HIS A 210 -2.82 -7.17 -9.96
N ALA A 211 -3.23 -5.95 -10.27
CA ALA A 211 -3.71 -4.98 -9.30
C ALA A 211 -4.97 -4.27 -9.80
N LEU A 212 -5.78 -3.79 -8.86
CA LEU A 212 -6.92 -2.90 -9.09
C LEU A 212 -6.60 -1.51 -8.56
N ASP A 213 -6.91 -0.47 -9.33
CA ASP A 213 -6.88 0.91 -8.84
C ASP A 213 -8.16 1.25 -8.04
N CYS A 214 -8.21 2.47 -7.50
CA CYS A 214 -9.38 2.96 -6.75
C CYS A 214 -10.63 3.17 -7.61
N ARG A 215 -10.53 3.07 -8.94
CA ARG A 215 -11.64 3.19 -9.90
C ARG A 215 -12.14 1.81 -10.34
N GLY A 216 -11.51 0.74 -9.88
CA GLY A 216 -11.81 -0.63 -10.29
C GLY A 216 -11.18 -1.05 -11.61
N GLN A 217 -10.26 -0.25 -12.18
CA GLN A 217 -9.53 -0.63 -13.39
C GLN A 217 -8.46 -1.67 -13.05
N ARG A 218 -8.41 -2.74 -13.84
CA ARG A 218 -7.41 -3.80 -13.71
C ARG A 218 -6.14 -3.44 -14.47
N TYR A 219 -5.01 -3.66 -13.82
CA TYR A 219 -3.68 -3.51 -14.39
C TYR A 219 -2.89 -4.78 -14.21
N GLU A 220 -1.98 -5.01 -15.14
CA GLU A 220 -0.99 -6.08 -15.07
C GLU A 220 0.40 -5.46 -15.12
N ILE A 221 1.19 -5.66 -14.06
CA ILE A 221 2.54 -5.14 -13.91
C ILE A 221 3.49 -6.32 -14.07
N ARG A 222 4.31 -6.31 -15.12
CA ARG A 222 5.28 -7.36 -15.41
C ARG A 222 6.68 -6.83 -15.17
N ARG A 223 7.53 -7.61 -14.50
CA ARG A 223 8.95 -7.26 -14.38
C ARG A 223 9.82 -8.49 -14.57
N ILE A 224 10.72 -8.42 -15.56
CA ILE A 224 11.78 -9.40 -15.77
C ILE A 224 12.96 -9.05 -14.85
N TYR A 225 13.66 -10.05 -14.34
CA TYR A 225 14.81 -9.85 -13.46
C TYR A 225 15.87 -8.98 -14.13
N LYS A 226 16.29 -7.92 -13.43
CA LYS A 226 17.21 -6.84 -13.86
C LYS A 226 16.66 -5.87 -14.91
N GLU A 227 15.40 -6.02 -15.30
CA GLU A 227 14.73 -5.09 -16.21
C GLU A 227 13.84 -4.08 -15.47
N ARG A 228 13.34 -3.10 -16.23
CA ARG A 228 12.29 -2.18 -15.76
C ARG A 228 10.91 -2.86 -15.81
N PRO A 229 9.97 -2.46 -14.95
CA PRO A 229 8.61 -2.99 -15.02
C PRO A 229 7.85 -2.38 -16.21
N ASP A 230 7.03 -3.22 -16.83
CA ASP A 230 6.07 -2.86 -17.86
C ASP A 230 4.65 -2.93 -17.28
N VAL A 231 3.79 -1.99 -17.69
CA VAL A 231 2.38 -1.95 -17.26
C VAL A 231 1.49 -2.23 -18.46
N TYR A 232 0.51 -3.11 -18.27
CA TYR A 232 -0.48 -3.47 -19.27
C TYR A 232 -1.89 -3.20 -18.75
N VAL A 233 -2.77 -2.77 -19.67
CA VAL A 233 -4.22 -2.64 -19.45
C VAL A 233 -4.91 -3.38 -20.58
N ASP A 234 -5.75 -4.36 -20.25
CA ASP A 234 -6.45 -5.21 -21.22
C ASP A 234 -5.52 -5.84 -22.27
N GLY A 235 -4.30 -6.22 -21.85
CA GLY A 235 -3.27 -6.81 -22.71
C GLY A 235 -2.45 -5.81 -23.53
N VAL A 236 -2.77 -4.51 -23.48
CA VAL A 236 -2.06 -3.45 -24.20
C VAL A 236 -1.03 -2.78 -23.29
N LEU A 237 0.22 -2.68 -23.75
CA LEU A 237 1.29 -1.99 -23.04
C LEU A 237 0.95 -0.50 -22.88
N GLN A 238 1.12 0.04 -21.68
CA GLN A 238 0.88 1.43 -21.33
C GLN A 238 2.19 2.10 -20.86
N PRO A 239 2.99 2.66 -21.78
CA PRO A 239 4.24 3.31 -21.44
C PRO A 239 4.02 4.53 -20.55
N GLY A 240 4.85 4.68 -19.51
CA GLY A 240 4.86 5.87 -18.66
C GLY A 240 3.79 5.91 -17.56
N VAL A 241 2.95 4.88 -17.42
CA VAL A 241 2.01 4.79 -16.29
C VAL A 241 2.78 4.59 -14.97
N SER A 242 2.51 5.45 -13.99
CA SER A 242 3.14 5.40 -12.67
C SER A 242 2.48 4.32 -11.81
N ILE A 243 3.21 3.24 -11.50
CA ILE A 243 2.71 2.13 -10.67
C ILE A 243 2.29 2.62 -9.28
N ARG A 244 3.07 3.54 -8.70
CA ARG A 244 2.93 3.98 -7.30
C ARG A 244 2.01 5.19 -7.10
N GLU A 245 1.53 5.80 -8.17
CA GLU A 245 0.63 6.97 -8.12
C GLU A 245 -0.70 6.68 -8.80
N THR A 246 -0.70 5.93 -9.90
CA THR A 246 -1.89 5.60 -10.68
C THR A 246 -2.52 4.27 -10.26
N ILE A 247 -1.72 3.20 -10.13
CA ILE A 247 -2.24 1.85 -9.92
C ILE A 247 -2.43 1.57 -8.43
N LEU A 248 -1.33 1.48 -7.69
CA LEU A 248 -1.33 1.34 -6.23
C LEU A 248 -0.97 2.70 -5.65
N LYS A 249 -1.93 3.40 -5.06
CA LYS A 249 -1.69 4.75 -4.58
C LYS A 249 -0.81 4.72 -3.33
N LYS A 250 0.45 5.12 -3.49
CA LYS A 250 1.45 5.30 -2.41
C LYS A 250 1.64 4.05 -1.54
N PRO A 251 2.08 2.92 -2.11
CA PRO A 251 2.35 1.73 -1.33
C PRO A 251 3.49 2.01 -0.35
N ILE A 252 3.28 1.66 0.92
CA ILE A 252 4.29 1.78 1.96
C ILE A 252 4.94 0.42 2.17
N TYR A 253 6.27 0.41 2.17
CA TYR A 253 7.06 -0.80 2.28
C TYR A 253 7.92 -0.80 3.55
N PHE A 254 7.86 -1.92 4.28
CA PHE A 254 8.76 -2.24 5.38
C PHE A 254 9.30 -3.65 5.20
N GLY A 255 10.61 -3.76 5.00
CA GLY A 255 11.29 -5.04 4.90
C GLY A 255 11.67 -5.63 6.26
N GLN A 256 12.32 -6.78 6.21
CA GLN A 256 12.77 -7.47 7.41
C GLN A 256 13.73 -6.58 8.23
N LYS A 257 13.44 -6.44 9.53
CA LYS A 257 14.12 -5.57 10.52
C LYS A 257 13.95 -4.05 10.33
N ASP A 258 13.26 -3.60 9.27
CA ASP A 258 13.13 -2.16 9.01
C ASP A 258 12.33 -1.45 10.11
N LEU A 259 11.36 -2.11 10.75
CA LEU A 259 10.58 -1.52 11.86
C LEU A 259 11.25 -1.63 13.24
N SER A 260 12.29 -2.46 13.38
CA SER A 260 12.98 -2.69 14.66
C SER A 260 14.16 -1.76 14.90
N SER A 261 14.59 -1.01 13.88
CA SER A 261 15.70 -0.07 14.02
C SER A 261 15.24 1.19 14.76
N THR A 262 15.57 1.32 16.04
CA THR A 262 15.32 2.53 16.85
C THR A 262 16.46 3.55 16.77
N GLY A 263 17.34 3.44 15.76
CA GLY A 263 18.47 4.36 15.58
C GLY A 263 18.04 5.77 15.20
N GLU A 264 18.91 6.76 15.45
CA GLU A 264 18.70 8.15 15.02
C GLU A 264 18.26 8.20 13.55
N GLY A 265 17.18 8.93 13.24
CA GLY A 265 16.66 9.12 11.88
C GLY A 265 15.74 8.02 11.34
N PHE A 266 15.44 6.96 12.08
CA PHE A 266 14.33 6.03 11.74
C PHE A 266 12.97 6.74 11.78
N GLU A 267 12.73 7.55 12.81
CA GLU A 267 11.52 8.36 12.93
C GLU A 267 11.36 9.30 11.74
N LYS A 268 12.47 9.86 11.25
CA LYS A 268 12.49 10.68 10.05
C LYS A 268 12.09 9.85 8.82
N ASP A 269 12.73 8.71 8.54
CA ASP A 269 12.38 7.83 7.40
C ASP A 269 10.92 7.33 7.45
N LEU A 270 10.40 7.06 8.65
CA LEU A 270 9.00 6.68 8.85
C LEU A 270 8.04 7.82 8.53
N VAL A 271 8.34 9.03 9.03
CA VAL A 271 7.57 10.25 8.71
C VAL A 271 7.65 10.56 7.22
N GLU A 272 8.78 10.32 6.57
CA GLU A 272 8.88 10.47 5.11
C GLU A 272 7.95 9.51 4.39
N LYS A 273 8.03 8.21 4.69
CA LYS A 273 7.21 7.20 4.04
C LYS A 273 5.70 7.44 4.22
N LEU A 274 5.30 8.02 5.35
CA LEU A 274 3.89 8.27 5.68
C LEU A 274 3.38 9.65 5.23
N VAL A 275 4.23 10.68 5.23
CA VAL A 275 3.81 12.09 5.22
C VAL A 275 4.57 12.95 4.19
N TRP A 276 5.44 12.36 3.34
CA TRP A 276 6.29 13.08 2.38
C TRP A 276 5.59 14.25 1.68
N GLU A 277 4.42 14.01 1.07
CA GLU A 277 3.72 15.06 0.31
C GLU A 277 3.25 16.24 1.14
N LYS A 278 2.80 16.02 2.39
CA LYS A 278 2.40 17.15 3.26
C LYS A 278 3.63 17.98 3.69
N LEU A 279 4.82 17.40 3.61
CA LEU A 279 6.08 18.04 4.00
C LEU A 279 6.86 18.61 2.81
N ALA A 280 6.50 18.27 1.57
CA ALA A 280 7.21 18.68 0.37
C ALA A 280 7.28 20.22 0.26
N ASP A 281 6.15 20.92 0.36
CA ASP A 281 6.11 22.39 0.32
C ASP A 281 6.90 23.03 1.45
N ILE A 282 6.87 22.43 2.65
CA ILE A 282 7.61 22.91 3.81
C ILE A 282 9.11 22.80 3.56
N ARG A 283 9.57 21.71 2.94
CA ARG A 283 10.99 21.50 2.59
C ARG A 283 11.48 22.44 1.53
N THR A 284 10.69 22.65 0.47
CA THR A 284 11.02 23.61 -0.58
C THR A 284 11.23 25.01 0.03
N ARG A 285 10.40 25.39 1.01
CA ARG A 285 10.57 26.64 1.76
C ARG A 285 11.83 26.64 2.63
N ILE A 286 12.14 25.53 3.30
CA ILE A 286 13.36 25.38 4.13
C ILE A 286 14.62 25.47 3.27
N ASP A 287 14.66 24.79 2.13
CA ASP A 287 15.82 24.78 1.22
C ASP A 287 16.04 26.16 0.60
N ALA A 288 14.96 26.82 0.17
CA ALA A 288 15.04 28.20 -0.29
C ALA A 288 15.64 29.13 0.78
N GLN A 289 15.29 28.94 2.06
CA GLN A 289 15.83 29.73 3.15
C GLN A 289 17.29 29.35 3.48
N ARG A 290 17.64 28.06 3.44
CA ARG A 290 19.03 27.59 3.60
C ARG A 290 19.93 28.18 2.53
N GLN A 291 19.47 28.24 1.29
CA GLN A 291 20.22 28.79 0.18
C GLN A 291 20.51 30.28 0.38
N LYS A 292 19.50 31.06 0.82
CA LYS A 292 19.69 32.48 1.20
C LYS A 292 20.75 32.66 2.30
N VAL A 293 20.71 31.82 3.34
CA VAL A 293 21.69 31.88 4.44
C VAL A 293 23.09 31.53 3.93
N SER A 294 23.21 30.49 3.10
CA SER A 294 24.48 30.07 2.51
C SER A 294 25.09 31.17 1.63
N GLU A 295 24.27 31.83 0.81
CA GLU A 295 24.70 32.96 -0.02
C GLU A 295 25.16 34.15 0.84
N ALA A 296 24.40 34.50 1.88
CA ALA A 296 24.78 35.57 2.81
C ALA A 296 26.12 35.29 3.52
N VAL A 297 26.31 34.06 4.02
CA VAL A 297 27.58 33.65 4.65
C VAL A 297 28.73 33.68 3.64
N THR A 298 28.49 33.27 2.40
CA THR A 298 29.49 33.31 1.33
C THR A 298 29.88 34.75 0.98
N GLN A 299 28.91 35.67 0.94
CA GLN A 299 29.17 37.10 0.73
C GLN A 299 29.97 37.70 1.90
N LEU A 300 29.64 37.36 3.14
CA LEU A 300 30.40 37.80 4.32
C LEU A 300 31.86 37.32 4.29
N LYS A 301 32.11 36.06 3.90
CA LYS A 301 33.48 35.53 3.71
C LYS A 301 34.24 36.22 2.57
N LYS A 302 33.53 36.62 1.51
CA LYS A 302 34.14 37.41 0.42
C LYS A 302 34.52 38.81 0.91
N LEU A 303 33.67 39.46 1.71
CA LEU A 303 33.95 40.76 2.30
C LEU A 303 35.16 40.71 3.23
N SER A 304 35.27 39.69 4.09
CA SER A 304 36.42 39.56 5.00
C SER A 304 37.76 39.37 4.29
N THR A 305 37.76 38.75 3.10
CA THR A 305 38.97 38.59 2.27
C THR A 305 39.25 39.78 1.34
N THR A 306 38.31 40.72 1.22
CA THR A 306 38.47 41.92 0.38
C THR A 306 39.42 42.93 1.02
N GLU A 307 39.48 42.98 2.34
CA GLU A 307 40.33 43.91 3.10
C GLU A 307 41.82 43.56 2.97
N GLU A 308 42.15 42.26 2.98
CA GLU A 308 43.50 41.75 2.70
C GLU A 308 43.93 42.03 1.25
N LYS A 309 43.04 41.76 0.29
CA LYS A 309 43.29 42.05 -1.13
C LYS A 309 43.48 43.55 -1.37
N LYS A 310 42.73 44.41 -0.68
CA LYS A 310 42.88 45.86 -0.78
C LYS A 310 44.27 46.31 -0.33
N LYS A 311 44.75 45.80 0.81
CA LYS A 311 46.13 46.05 1.27
C LYS A 311 47.18 45.56 0.27
N GLU A 312 46.99 44.37 -0.30
CA GLU A 312 47.91 43.82 -1.32
C GLU A 312 47.97 44.70 -2.57
N PHE A 313 46.82 45.16 -3.07
CA PHE A 313 46.76 46.04 -4.24
C PHE A 313 47.29 47.44 -3.96
N GLU A 314 47.10 47.99 -2.76
CA GLU A 314 47.74 49.24 -2.33
C GLU A 314 49.26 49.12 -2.28
N GLY A 315 49.79 47.98 -1.79
CA GLY A 315 51.23 47.69 -1.84
C GLY A 315 51.78 47.59 -3.27
N LYS A 316 51.09 46.87 -4.16
CA LYS A 316 51.45 46.79 -5.59
C LYS A 316 51.40 48.15 -6.27
N LYS A 317 50.42 48.99 -5.92
CA LYS A 317 50.31 50.36 -6.44
C LYS A 317 51.51 51.21 -6.00
N GLN A 318 51.89 51.16 -4.73
CA GLN A 318 53.06 51.90 -4.23
C GLN A 318 54.37 51.43 -4.87
N ASP A 319 54.56 50.12 -5.03
CA ASP A 319 55.74 49.58 -5.72
C ASP A 319 55.77 50.00 -7.20
N ALA A 320 54.62 49.95 -7.89
CA ALA A 320 54.50 50.42 -9.26
C ALA A 320 54.80 51.92 -9.39
N GLU A 321 54.27 52.77 -8.49
CA GLU A 321 54.54 54.20 -8.45
C GLU A 321 56.03 54.50 -8.16
N PHE A 322 56.65 53.73 -7.28
CA PHE A 322 58.09 53.83 -7.00
C PHE A 322 58.93 53.47 -8.24
N ARG A 323 58.62 52.36 -8.90
CA ARG A 323 59.27 51.98 -10.17
C ARG A 323 59.07 53.02 -11.26
N LEU A 324 57.88 53.61 -11.35
CA LEU A 324 57.57 54.67 -12.32
C LEU A 324 58.42 55.91 -12.06
N LYS A 325 58.60 56.32 -10.80
CA LYS A 325 59.54 57.39 -10.43
C LYS A 325 60.99 57.03 -10.76
N PHE A 326 61.42 55.82 -10.44
CA PHE A 326 62.77 55.34 -10.76
C PHE A 326 63.04 55.38 -12.28
N TYR A 327 62.09 54.94 -13.10
CA TYR A 327 62.19 54.99 -14.57
C TYR A 327 62.19 56.42 -15.11
N LYS A 328 61.49 57.35 -14.46
CA LYS A 328 61.52 58.79 -14.78
C LYS A 328 62.88 59.42 -14.46
N GLU A 329 63.43 59.16 -13.28
CA GLU A 329 64.72 59.71 -12.85
C GLU A 329 65.90 59.18 -13.67
N HIS A 330 65.81 57.95 -14.19
CA HIS A 330 66.87 57.33 -15.00
C HIS A 330 66.67 57.52 -16.52
N GLY A 331 65.75 58.39 -16.96
CA GLY A 331 65.55 58.71 -18.38
C GLY A 331 65.08 57.53 -19.25
N VAL A 332 64.51 56.50 -18.63
CA VAL A 332 64.00 55.31 -19.33
C VAL A 332 62.71 55.66 -20.10
N GLU A 333 61.96 56.64 -19.62
CA GLU A 333 60.76 57.18 -20.30
C GLU A 333 61.11 57.74 -21.69
N GLU A 334 62.22 58.47 -21.84
CA GLU A 334 62.69 58.98 -23.13
C GLU A 334 63.16 57.87 -24.07
N LYS A 335 63.78 56.81 -23.54
CA LYS A 335 64.21 55.65 -24.33
C LYS A 335 63.02 54.81 -24.80
N LEU A 336 62.02 54.60 -23.95
CA LEU A 336 60.78 53.90 -24.32
C LEU A 336 59.97 54.71 -25.34
N GLN A 337 59.88 56.02 -25.18
CA GLN A 337 59.19 56.89 -26.14
C GLN A 337 59.86 56.82 -27.51
N LYS A 338 61.20 56.92 -27.57
CA LYS A 338 61.96 56.72 -28.81
C LYS A 338 61.70 55.34 -29.43
N GLN A 339 61.60 54.29 -28.62
CA GLN A 339 61.33 52.93 -29.12
C GLN A 339 59.90 52.79 -29.67
N VAL A 340 58.91 53.42 -29.03
CA VAL A 340 57.53 53.49 -29.54
C VAL A 340 57.46 54.29 -30.85
N ASP A 341 58.20 55.40 -30.94
CA ASP A 341 58.29 56.21 -32.16
C ASP A 341 58.98 55.42 -33.30
N PHE A 342 60.06 54.68 -32.99
CA PHE A 342 60.72 53.77 -33.94
C PHE A 342 59.81 52.63 -34.41
N ASP A 343 59.02 52.02 -33.52
CA ASP A 343 58.06 50.98 -33.89
C ASP A 343 56.89 51.55 -34.71
N ALA A 344 56.46 52.79 -34.44
CA ALA A 344 55.44 53.49 -35.23
C ALA A 344 55.96 53.83 -36.63
N ASP A 345 57.22 54.26 -36.76
CA ASP A 345 57.87 54.51 -38.04
C ASP A 345 58.15 53.22 -38.81
N SER A 346 58.53 52.13 -38.12
CA SER A 346 58.68 50.79 -38.70
C SER A 346 57.36 50.27 -39.28
N ARG A 347 56.24 50.48 -38.57
CA ARG A 347 54.89 50.15 -39.06
C ARG A 347 54.46 51.00 -40.26
N LYS A 348 54.86 52.27 -40.33
CA LYS A 348 54.63 53.12 -41.51
C LYS A 348 55.48 52.70 -42.71
N CYS A 349 56.74 52.32 -42.49
CA CYS A 349 57.64 51.85 -43.55
C CYS A 349 57.24 50.48 -44.12
N SER A 350 56.49 49.66 -43.38
CA SER A 350 55.96 48.38 -43.86
C SER A 350 54.57 48.48 -44.51
N GLN A 351 54.00 49.69 -44.60
CA GLN A 351 52.77 50.00 -45.35
C GLN A 351 53.03 50.72 -46.70
N VAL A 352 54.30 50.94 -47.05
CA VAL A 352 54.77 51.35 -48.39
C VAL A 352 55.39 50.13 -49.06
#